data_AF-A0A7W7MLQ3-F1
#
_entry.id   AF-A0A7W7MLQ3-F1
#
_cell.length_a   1.000
_cell.length_b   1.000
_cell.length_c   1.000
_cell.angle_alpha   90.00
_cell.angle_beta   90.00
_cell.angle_gamma   90.00
#
_symmetry.space_group_name_H-M   'P 1'
#
loop_
_entity.id
_entity.type
_entity.pdbx_description
1 polymer ?
#
loop_
_entity_poly.entity_id
_entity_poly.type
_entity_poly.pdbx_seq_one_letter_code
_entity_poly.pdbx_strand_id
1 'polypeptide(L)'
;MFGRRQQQFEAIEKIAKLIDQIDRRVERIETVTLVREPSTAAAAEAYEGLRKQVVAAVQNRTSHLSQLAQIDAAVAHGAAAEDLAELLGRCLDQAGLEKVDDADDPESTRYFKFVGDRDSGRPEVIEAAYVDRATGRTVRLGVAKYVGHRSPQDEGHRSPQDEGEEETE
;
A
#
# COMPACT_ATOMS: atom_id res chain seq x y z
N MET A 1 -21.17 13.69 6.78
CA MET A 1 -19.88 13.07 7.18
C MET A 1 -20.00 11.66 7.80
N PHE A 2 -21.20 11.11 8.04
CA PHE A 2 -21.37 9.82 8.74
C PHE A 2 -21.23 8.55 7.87
N GLY A 3 -21.46 8.63 6.55
CA GLY A 3 -21.44 7.44 5.68
C GLY A 3 -20.07 6.78 5.49
N ARG A 4 -18.98 7.54 5.60
CA ARG A 4 -17.62 7.03 5.36
C ARG A 4 -17.10 6.18 6.54
N ARG A 5 -17.47 6.54 7.79
CA ARG A 5 -17.18 5.71 8.97
C ARG A 5 -18.00 4.42 9.00
N GLN A 6 -19.26 4.48 8.57
CA GLN A 6 -20.12 3.30 8.47
C GLN A 6 -19.54 2.27 7.49
N GLN A 7 -19.09 2.73 6.31
CA GLN A 7 -18.45 1.86 5.31
C GLN A 7 -17.12 1.26 5.79
N GLN A 8 -16.34 1.99 6.58
CA GLN A 8 -15.10 1.48 7.17
C GLN A 8 -15.38 0.37 8.19
N PHE A 9 -16.40 0.53 9.04
CA PHE A 9 -16.81 -0.50 9.99
C PHE A 9 -17.29 -1.78 9.30
N GLU A 10 -18.12 -1.65 8.26
CA GLU A 10 -18.59 -2.81 7.49
C GLU A 10 -17.45 -3.54 6.76
N ALA A 11 -16.46 -2.80 6.26
CA ALA A 11 -15.28 -3.38 5.64
C ALA A 11 -14.42 -4.17 6.64
N ILE A 12 -14.20 -3.62 7.84
CA ILE A 12 -13.45 -4.28 8.92
C ILE A 12 -14.18 -5.55 9.38
N GLU A 13 -15.50 -5.49 9.56
CA GLU A 13 -16.29 -6.65 9.97
C GLU A 13 -16.26 -7.77 8.92
N LYS A 14 -16.27 -7.40 7.63
CA LYS A 14 -16.16 -8.35 6.52
C LYS A 14 -14.77 -8.99 6.46
N ILE A 15 -13.72 -8.22 6.73
CA ILE A 15 -12.34 -8.72 6.83
C ILE A 15 -12.20 -9.69 8.01
N ALA A 16 -12.74 -9.34 9.19
CA ALA A 16 -12.72 -10.22 10.36
C ALA A 16 -13.40 -11.58 10.09
N LYS A 17 -14.56 -11.57 9.44
CA LYS A 17 -15.28 -12.81 9.05
C LYS A 17 -14.49 -13.67 8.06
N LEU A 18 -13.77 -13.04 7.13
CA LEU A 18 -12.91 -13.76 6.17
C LEU A 18 -11.70 -14.37 6.88
N ILE A 19 -11.13 -13.66 7.85
CA ILE A 19 -10.01 -14.14 8.67
C ILE A 19 -10.43 -15.38 9.49
N ASP A 20 -11.60 -15.35 10.14
CA ASP A 20 -12.13 -16.50 10.89
C ASP A 20 -12.39 -17.73 9.99
N GLN A 21 -12.85 -17.50 8.76
CA GLN A 21 -13.03 -18.59 7.80
C GLN A 21 -11.72 -19.20 7.34
N ILE A 22 -10.66 -18.40 7.23
CA ILE A 22 -9.33 -18.88 6.89
C ILE A 22 -8.78 -19.73 8.04
N ASP A 23 -8.91 -19.29 9.30
CA ASP A 23 -8.44 -20.07 10.46
C ASP A 23 -9.05 -21.45 10.55
N ARG A 24 -10.38 -21.54 10.43
CA ARG A 24 -11.07 -22.84 10.45
C ARG A 24 -10.66 -23.75 9.30
N ARG A 25 -10.25 -23.19 8.17
CA ARG A 25 -9.73 -23.96 7.03
C ARG A 25 -8.29 -24.41 7.27
N VAL A 26 -7.47 -23.59 7.91
CA VAL A 26 -6.09 -23.95 8.30
C VAL A 26 -6.09 -25.09 9.32
N GLU A 27 -6.90 -25.02 10.38
CA GLU A 27 -7.02 -26.11 11.38
C GLU A 27 -7.44 -27.43 10.73
N ARG A 28 -8.35 -27.38 9.75
CA ARG A 28 -8.78 -28.57 9.01
C ARG A 28 -7.66 -29.13 8.13
N ILE A 29 -6.85 -28.28 7.50
CA ILE A 29 -5.68 -28.72 6.73
C ILE A 29 -4.66 -29.39 7.64
N GLU A 30 -4.33 -28.79 8.79
CA GLU A 30 -3.44 -29.39 9.79
C GLU A 30 -3.93 -30.78 10.22
N THR A 31 -5.23 -30.91 10.50
CA THR A 31 -5.86 -32.18 10.89
C THR A 31 -5.82 -33.24 9.79
N VAL A 32 -6.06 -32.86 8.53
CA VAL A 32 -6.05 -33.79 7.38
C VAL A 32 -4.63 -34.23 7.01
N THR A 33 -3.63 -33.36 7.22
CA THR A 33 -2.24 -33.70 6.93
C THR A 33 -1.65 -34.75 7.89
N LEU A 34 -2.31 -35.02 9.03
CA LEU A 34 -1.84 -35.94 10.07
C LEU A 34 -2.11 -37.45 9.81
N VAL A 35 -2.66 -37.85 8.66
CA VAL A 35 -3.03 -39.26 8.40
C VAL A 35 -1.93 -40.07 7.69
N ARG A 36 -1.24 -40.85 8.54
CA ARG A 36 -0.68 -42.22 8.41
C ARG A 36 -0.10 -42.73 7.07
N GLU A 37 1.21 -43.02 7.17
CA GLU A 37 2.08 -43.84 6.31
C GLU A 37 2.69 -43.17 5.06
N PRO A 38 3.80 -42.42 5.21
CA PRO A 38 4.63 -42.06 4.07
C PRO A 38 5.51 -43.27 3.73
N SER A 39 5.01 -44.26 2.98
CA SER A 39 5.83 -45.43 2.61
C SER A 39 6.88 -45.12 1.54
N THR A 40 7.17 -43.84 1.25
CA THR A 40 8.23 -43.41 0.33
C THR A 40 8.89 -42.13 0.87
N ALA A 41 10.22 -42.05 0.78
CA ALA A 41 10.99 -40.88 1.21
C ALA A 41 10.48 -39.56 0.58
N ALA A 42 10.00 -39.62 -0.67
CA ALA A 42 9.37 -38.50 -1.36
C ALA A 42 8.09 -37.98 -0.67
N ALA A 43 7.26 -38.86 -0.09
CA ALA A 43 6.06 -38.46 0.64
C ALA A 43 6.40 -37.76 1.97
N ALA A 44 7.47 -38.22 2.65
CA ALA A 44 7.95 -37.57 3.87
C ALA A 44 8.55 -36.18 3.59
N GLU A 45 9.31 -36.02 2.51
CA GLU A 45 9.85 -34.72 2.07
C GLU A 45 8.74 -33.74 1.66
N ALA A 46 7.74 -34.22 0.92
CA ALA A 46 6.58 -33.41 0.54
C ALA A 46 5.78 -32.95 1.77
N TYR A 47 5.57 -33.84 2.74
CA TYR A 47 4.91 -33.50 4.01
C TYR A 47 5.70 -32.47 4.80
N GLU A 48 7.01 -32.63 4.92
CA GLU A 48 7.85 -31.66 5.64
C GLU A 48 7.88 -30.29 4.94
N GLY A 49 7.87 -30.28 3.60
CA GLY A 49 7.71 -29.06 2.80
C GLY A 49 6.38 -28.35 3.08
N LEU A 50 5.27 -29.10 3.07
CA LEU A 50 3.95 -28.56 3.38
C LEU A 50 3.86 -28.05 4.82
N ARG A 51 4.38 -28.81 5.79
CA ARG A 51 4.41 -28.42 7.20
C ARG A 51 5.15 -27.09 7.39
N LYS A 52 6.32 -26.94 6.76
CA LYS A 52 7.09 -25.67 6.80
C LYS A 52 6.30 -24.51 6.19
N GLN A 53 5.63 -24.73 5.06
CA GLN A 53 4.81 -23.70 4.41
C GLN A 53 3.61 -23.29 5.28
N VAL A 54 2.93 -24.24 5.91
CA VAL A 54 1.81 -23.97 6.83
C VAL A 54 2.29 -23.16 8.03
N VAL A 55 3.39 -23.58 8.67
CA VAL A 55 3.98 -22.83 9.80
C VAL A 55 4.35 -21.40 9.39
N ALA A 56 4.99 -21.23 8.22
CA ALA A 56 5.33 -19.91 7.70
C ALA A 56 4.08 -19.06 7.43
N ALA A 57 3.01 -19.65 6.89
CA ALA A 57 1.75 -18.95 6.65
C ALA A 57 1.09 -18.47 7.95
N VAL A 58 1.08 -19.30 8.99
CA VAL A 58 0.55 -18.94 10.33
C VAL A 58 1.39 -17.82 10.97
N GLN A 59 2.71 -17.88 10.85
CA GLN A 59 3.61 -16.83 11.33
C GLN A 59 3.36 -15.50 10.59
N ASN A 60 3.24 -15.54 9.26
CA ASN A 60 2.93 -14.35 8.45
C ASN A 60 1.57 -13.75 8.83
N ARG A 61 0.55 -14.58 9.02
CA ARG A 61 -0.77 -14.11 9.49
C ARG A 61 -0.66 -13.41 10.85
N THR A 62 0.03 -14.03 11.80
CA THR A 62 0.22 -13.47 13.15
C THR A 62 0.95 -12.13 13.09
N SER A 63 1.96 -12.01 12.23
CA SER A 63 2.67 -10.74 11.97
C SER A 63 1.73 -9.66 11.44
N HIS A 64 0.92 -9.96 10.42
CA HIS A 64 -0.04 -9.00 9.86
C HIS A 64 -1.12 -8.58 10.85
N LEU A 65 -1.64 -9.49 11.68
CA LEU A 65 -2.59 -9.15 12.74
C LEU A 65 -1.97 -8.20 13.77
N SER A 66 -0.71 -8.45 14.15
CA SER A 66 0.03 -7.56 15.04
C SER A 66 0.22 -6.17 14.43
N GLN A 67 0.58 -6.08 13.15
CA GLN A 67 0.73 -4.82 12.42
C GLN A 67 -0.59 -4.04 12.37
N LEU A 68 -1.71 -4.71 12.05
CA LEU A 68 -3.03 -4.08 12.02
C LEU A 68 -3.43 -3.54 13.39
N ALA A 69 -3.20 -4.30 14.46
CA ALA A 69 -3.49 -3.86 15.81
C ALA A 69 -2.63 -2.65 16.23
N GLN A 70 -1.35 -2.62 15.86
CA GLN A 70 -0.46 -1.48 16.13
C GLN A 70 -0.92 -0.22 15.39
N ILE A 71 -1.32 -0.35 14.12
CA ILE A 71 -1.81 0.78 13.31
C ILE A 71 -3.12 1.31 13.90
N ASP A 72 -4.07 0.42 14.24
CA ASP A 72 -5.34 0.81 14.86
C ASP A 72 -5.12 1.57 16.18
N ALA A 73 -4.26 1.04 17.06
CA ALA A 73 -3.91 1.70 18.32
C ALA A 73 -3.29 3.09 18.09
N ALA A 74 -2.34 3.21 17.15
CA ALA A 74 -1.71 4.49 16.82
C ALA A 74 -2.75 5.52 16.34
N VAL A 75 -3.67 5.12 15.46
CA VAL A 75 -4.74 5.99 14.96
C VAL A 75 -5.72 6.36 16.09
N ALA A 76 -6.13 5.40 16.92
CA ALA A 76 -7.05 5.62 18.03
C ALA A 76 -6.51 6.59 19.09
N HIS A 77 -5.18 6.58 19.31
CA HIS A 77 -4.51 7.48 20.23
C HIS A 77 -4.08 8.82 19.61
N GLY A 78 -4.45 9.07 18.35
CA GLY A 78 -4.16 10.34 17.67
C GLY A 78 -2.68 10.55 17.40
N ALA A 79 -1.96 9.48 17.05
CA ALA A 79 -0.55 9.57 16.64
C ALA A 79 -0.37 10.64 15.54
N ALA A 80 0.77 11.34 15.60
CA ALA A 80 1.13 12.30 14.57
C ALA A 80 1.31 11.61 13.22
N ALA A 81 1.20 12.38 12.13
CA ALA A 81 1.32 11.84 10.78
C ALA A 81 2.72 11.23 10.55
N GLU A 82 3.74 11.82 11.15
CA GLU A 82 5.14 11.40 11.12
C GLU A 82 5.31 10.05 11.83
N ASP A 83 4.77 9.91 13.04
CA ASP A 83 4.83 8.65 13.81
C ASP A 83 4.12 7.50 13.07
N LEU A 84 2.98 7.80 12.45
CA LEU A 84 2.24 6.83 11.65
C LEU A 84 3.01 6.44 10.39
N ALA A 85 3.68 7.40 9.74
CA ALA A 85 4.53 7.14 8.58
C ALA A 85 5.72 6.23 8.95
N GLU A 86 6.38 6.47 10.09
CA GLU A 86 7.45 5.60 10.60
C GLU A 86 6.94 4.19 10.93
N LEU A 87 5.78 4.08 11.57
CA LEU A 87 5.15 2.78 11.86
C LEU A 87 4.86 2.01 10.56
N LEU A 88 4.26 2.67 9.57
CA LEU A 88 3.99 2.07 8.27
C LEU A 88 5.27 1.69 7.53
N GLY A 89 6.31 2.52 7.60
CA GLY A 89 7.63 2.22 7.05
C GLY A 89 8.19 0.90 7.60
N ARG A 90 8.18 0.72 8.93
CA ARG A 90 8.59 -0.54 9.55
C ARG A 90 7.75 -1.73 9.13
N CYS A 91 6.43 -1.55 8.98
CA CYS A 91 5.55 -2.62 8.51
C CYS A 91 5.87 -3.04 7.07
N LEU A 92 6.16 -2.07 6.18
CA LEU A 92 6.57 -2.31 4.81
C LEU A 92 7.91 -3.06 4.76
N ASP A 93 8.90 -2.62 5.54
CA ASP A 93 10.21 -3.27 5.65
C ASP A 93 10.07 -4.74 6.09
N GLN A 94 9.28 -4.99 7.13
CA GLN A 94 9.02 -6.35 7.63
C GLN A 94 8.28 -7.23 6.60
N ALA A 95 7.42 -6.63 5.78
CA ALA A 95 6.72 -7.32 4.70
C ALA A 95 7.60 -7.53 3.46
N GLY A 96 8.84 -7.01 3.45
CA GLY A 96 9.71 -7.03 2.27
C GLY A 96 9.20 -6.13 1.14
N LEU A 97 8.35 -5.15 1.44
CA LEU A 97 7.84 -4.18 0.48
C LEU A 97 8.76 -2.97 0.41
N GLU A 98 9.05 -2.55 -0.81
CA GLU A 98 9.73 -1.30 -1.12
C GLU A 98 8.71 -0.31 -1.66
N LYS A 99 8.70 0.88 -1.07
CA LYS A 99 7.96 2.02 -1.58
C LYS A 99 8.87 2.75 -2.55
N VAL A 100 8.45 2.87 -3.81
CA VAL A 100 9.16 3.63 -4.84
C VAL A 100 8.43 4.96 -5.01
N ASP A 101 9.14 6.05 -4.73
CA ASP A 101 8.66 7.43 -4.87
C ASP A 101 9.56 8.31 -5.74
N ASP A 102 10.44 7.70 -6.52
CA ASP A 102 11.22 8.35 -7.57
C ASP A 102 10.68 7.97 -8.97
N ALA A 103 10.13 8.93 -9.69
CA ALA A 103 9.67 8.77 -11.08
C ALA A 103 10.74 9.11 -12.13
N ASP A 104 11.89 9.65 -11.70
CA ASP A 104 13.02 9.97 -12.58
C ASP A 104 13.95 8.74 -12.77
N ASP A 105 13.76 7.66 -12.00
CA ASP A 105 14.53 6.42 -12.14
C ASP A 105 14.39 5.79 -13.55
N PRO A 106 15.45 5.26 -14.18
CA PRO A 106 15.37 4.62 -15.51
C PRO A 106 14.39 3.44 -15.60
N GLU A 107 14.17 2.72 -14.51
CA GLU A 107 13.21 1.62 -14.41
C GLU A 107 11.80 2.08 -14.00
N SER A 108 11.57 3.37 -13.74
CA SER A 108 10.28 3.94 -13.33
C SER A 108 9.10 3.54 -14.24
N THR A 109 9.34 3.34 -15.53
CA THR A 109 8.33 2.84 -16.49
C THR A 109 7.75 1.47 -16.14
N ARG A 110 8.44 0.66 -15.31
CA ARG A 110 7.95 -0.63 -14.78
C ARG A 110 7.07 -0.47 -13.55
N TYR A 111 7.26 0.61 -12.79
CA TYR A 111 6.64 0.81 -11.48
C TYR A 111 5.51 1.84 -11.51
N PHE A 112 5.49 2.73 -12.50
CA PHE A 112 4.55 3.84 -12.59
C PHE A 112 3.72 3.82 -13.87
N LYS A 113 2.45 4.19 -13.71
CA LYS A 113 1.63 4.67 -14.80
C LYS A 113 1.85 6.17 -14.97
N PHE A 114 2.35 6.57 -16.13
CA PHE A 114 2.54 7.97 -16.47
C PHE A 114 1.25 8.58 -17.02
N VAL A 115 0.91 9.79 -16.56
CA VAL A 115 -0.23 10.58 -17.01
C VAL A 115 0.19 11.99 -17.41
N GLY A 116 -0.54 12.59 -18.35
CA GLY A 116 -0.20 13.90 -18.92
C GLY A 116 0.70 13.80 -20.16
N ASP A 117 1.09 14.96 -20.67
CA ASP A 117 1.92 15.06 -21.87
C ASP A 117 3.40 14.89 -21.49
N ARG A 118 4.08 13.94 -22.13
CA ARG A 118 5.50 13.66 -21.89
C ARG A 118 6.39 14.86 -22.18
N ASP A 119 5.97 15.73 -23.10
CA ASP A 119 6.74 16.91 -23.49
C ASP A 119 6.56 18.08 -22.51
N SER A 120 5.66 17.95 -21.51
CA SER A 120 5.38 19.03 -20.57
C SER A 120 6.46 19.24 -19.50
N GLY A 121 7.32 18.26 -19.21
CA GLY A 121 8.40 18.46 -18.25
C GLY A 121 8.84 17.18 -17.54
N ARG A 122 9.40 17.33 -16.34
CA ARG A 122 9.80 16.20 -15.50
C ARG A 122 8.58 15.52 -14.86
N PRO A 123 8.60 14.19 -14.71
CA PRO A 123 7.55 13.49 -14.00
C PRO A 123 7.62 13.72 -12.49
N GLU A 124 6.46 13.94 -11.88
CA GLU A 124 6.29 14.01 -10.44
C GLU A 124 5.42 12.85 -9.95
N VAL A 125 5.83 12.19 -8.86
CA VAL A 125 5.06 11.10 -8.26
C VAL A 125 3.84 11.66 -7.55
N ILE A 126 2.65 11.27 -8.02
CA ILE A 126 1.38 11.54 -7.33
C ILE A 126 1.09 10.44 -6.32
N GLU A 127 1.30 9.18 -6.73
CA GLU A 127 1.10 8.01 -5.88
C GLU A 127 2.30 7.09 -5.98
N ALA A 128 2.88 6.75 -4.83
CA ALA A 128 4.00 5.81 -4.78
C ALA A 128 3.61 4.41 -5.27
N ALA A 129 4.57 3.77 -5.95
CA ALA A 129 4.50 2.37 -6.29
C ALA A 129 5.00 1.51 -5.11
N TYR A 130 4.58 0.25 -5.08
CA TYR A 130 5.02 -0.73 -4.08
C TYR A 130 5.48 -2.00 -4.76
N VAL A 131 6.70 -2.42 -4.45
CA VAL A 131 7.40 -3.55 -5.08
C VAL A 131 7.80 -4.56 -4.01
N ASP A 132 7.63 -5.84 -4.31
CA ASP A 132 8.17 -6.93 -3.49
C ASP A 132 9.68 -7.03 -3.73
N ARG A 133 10.49 -6.76 -2.71
CA ARG A 133 11.97 -6.76 -2.81
C ARG A 133 12.54 -8.13 -3.17
N ALA A 134 11.88 -9.21 -2.76
CA ALA A 134 12.39 -10.56 -3.01
C ALA A 134 12.21 -10.98 -4.47
N THR A 135 11.10 -10.55 -5.09
CA THR A 135 10.73 -10.99 -6.45
C THR A 135 10.88 -9.90 -7.51
N GLY A 136 11.04 -8.64 -7.12
CA GLY A 136 11.00 -7.47 -8.00
C GLY A 136 9.59 -7.21 -8.58
N ARG A 137 8.56 -7.93 -8.12
CA ARG A 137 7.22 -7.81 -8.66
C ARG A 137 6.52 -6.59 -8.09
N THR A 138 5.98 -5.74 -8.97
CA THR A 138 5.09 -4.65 -8.57
C THR A 138 3.83 -5.21 -7.91
N VAL A 139 3.65 -4.91 -6.63
CA VAL A 139 2.45 -5.24 -5.85
C VAL A 139 1.37 -4.20 -6.09
N ARG A 140 1.77 -2.93 -6.24
CA ARG A 140 0.88 -1.83 -6.62
C ARG A 140 1.61 -0.85 -7.52
N LEU A 141 1.08 -0.60 -8.71
CA LEU A 141 1.59 0.44 -9.60
C LEU A 141 1.39 1.81 -8.96
N GLY A 142 2.41 2.65 -9.07
CA GLY A 142 2.33 4.06 -8.74
C GLY A 142 1.74 4.88 -9.89
N VAL A 143 1.49 6.16 -9.63
CA VAL A 143 1.07 7.14 -10.63
C VAL A 143 2.07 8.29 -10.63
N ALA A 144 2.63 8.57 -11.80
CA ALA A 144 3.49 9.72 -12.04
C ALA A 144 2.85 10.63 -13.08
N LYS A 145 2.96 11.95 -12.91
CA LYS A 145 2.41 12.93 -13.84
C LYS A 145 3.51 13.81 -14.38
N TYR A 146 3.55 14.00 -15.69
CA TYR A 146 4.38 15.04 -16.28
C TYR A 146 3.79 16.40 -15.95
N VAL A 147 4.59 17.24 -15.27
CA VAL A 147 4.16 18.56 -14.83
C VAL A 147 4.90 19.60 -15.64
N GLY A 148 4.11 20.42 -16.36
CA GLY A 148 4.54 21.65 -17.00
C GLY A 148 5.48 22.46 -16.11
N HIS A 149 6.67 22.81 -16.58
CA HIS A 149 7.33 23.99 -16.03
C HIS A 149 6.38 25.18 -16.23
N ARG A 150 5.79 25.70 -15.15
CA ARG A 150 5.20 27.04 -15.18
C ARG A 150 6.35 27.99 -15.50
N SER A 151 6.42 28.47 -16.74
CA SER A 151 7.23 29.63 -17.07
C SER A 151 6.79 30.78 -16.15
N PRO A 152 7.71 31.55 -15.53
CA PRO A 152 7.38 32.70 -14.68
C PRO A 152 6.53 33.80 -15.35
N GLN A 153 6.21 33.66 -16.64
CA GLN A 153 5.41 34.60 -17.41
C GLN A 153 3.90 34.49 -17.15
N ASP A 154 3.43 33.47 -16.45
CA ASP A 154 1.99 33.25 -16.18
C ASP A 154 1.46 33.99 -14.94
N GLU A 155 2.32 34.73 -14.23
CA GLU A 155 1.92 35.61 -13.10
C GLU A 155 1.64 37.07 -13.52
N GLY A 156 1.74 37.39 -14.82
CA GLY A 156 1.71 38.76 -15.34
C GLY A 156 0.38 39.28 -15.90
N HIS A 157 -0.75 38.59 -15.73
CA HIS A 157 -2.07 39.09 -16.18
C HIS A 157 -3.09 39.16 -15.03
N ARG A 158 -2.74 39.90 -13.97
CA ARG A 158 -3.77 40.70 -13.28
C ARG A 158 -3.87 42.02 -14.03
N SER A 159 -4.88 42.17 -14.88
CA SER A 159 -5.27 43.48 -15.39
C SER A 159 -5.60 44.39 -14.21
N PRO A 160 -4.87 45.49 -13.99
CA PRO A 160 -5.36 46.58 -13.18
C PRO A 160 -6.12 47.53 -14.12
N GLN A 161 -7.42 47.70 -13.90
CA GLN A 161 -8.13 48.99 -14.01
C GLN A 161 -9.62 48.76 -13.75
N ASP A 162 -9.91 48.60 -12.47
CA ASP A 162 -11.09 49.20 -11.86
C ASP A 162 -10.66 50.63 -11.50
N GLU A 163 -10.99 51.60 -12.37
CA GLU A 163 -10.93 53.04 -12.06
C GLU A 163 -12.38 53.54 -12.08
N GLY A 164 -13.06 53.30 -10.97
CA GLY A 164 -14.10 54.21 -10.50
C GLY A 164 -13.47 55.23 -9.55
N GLU A 165 -14.01 56.45 -9.62
CA GLU A 165 -13.88 57.65 -8.76
C GLU A 165 -13.54 58.85 -9.65
N GLU A 166 -14.11 60.04 -9.53
CA GLU A 166 -15.28 60.59 -8.85
C GLU A 166 -15.33 62.07 -9.31
N GLU A 167 -16.49 62.68 -9.13
CA GLU A 167 -16.84 64.10 -9.18
C GLU A 167 -15.72 65.16 -9.16
N THR A 168 -15.79 66.12 -10.09
CA THR A 168 -15.55 67.55 -9.78
C THR A 168 -16.34 68.47 -10.73
N GLU A 169 -17.02 69.43 -10.09
CA GLU A 169 -17.70 70.67 -10.56
C GLU A 169 -19.13 70.62 -11.13
#